data_AF-A0A7V8FTQ9-F1
#
_entry.id   AF-A0A7V8FTQ9-F1
#
_cell.length_a   1.000
_cell.length_b   1.000
_cell.length_c   1.000
_cell.angle_alpha   90.00
_cell.angle_beta   90.00
_cell.angle_gamma   90.00
#
_symmetry.space_group_name_H-M   'P 1'
#
loop_
_entity.id
_entity.type
_entity.pdbx_description
1 polymer ?
#
loop_
_entity_poly.entity_id
_entity_poly.type
_entity_poly.pdbx_seq_one_letter_code
_entity_poly.pdbx_strand_id
1 'polypeptide(L)'
;MSNTGYLKLAEPLLIHAEGETRYYHMLPVGTPMYKDYSFPEGHTRYIVYVNVKGGFEAEKIVSDKQNLIDPIWGETVKKEDLKQLMDDTPVSKGELVRILKARKMMREELAQIVREWKD
;
A
#
# COMPACT_ATOMS: atom_id res chain seq x y z
N MET A 1 -4.77 -3.52 -32.63
CA MET A 1 -4.14 -2.87 -31.47
C MET A 1 -5.15 -2.97 -30.34
N SER A 2 -4.87 -3.74 -29.29
CA SER A 2 -5.73 -3.74 -28.11
C SER A 2 -5.58 -2.38 -27.42
N ASN A 3 -6.69 -1.68 -27.20
CA ASN A 3 -6.67 -0.48 -26.38
C ASN A 3 -6.30 -0.91 -24.94
N THR A 4 -5.08 -0.61 -24.51
CA THR A 4 -4.69 -0.82 -23.12
C THR A 4 -5.36 0.26 -22.27
N GLY A 5 -6.49 -0.09 -21.66
CA GLY A 5 -7.16 0.72 -20.64
C GLY A 5 -6.73 0.31 -19.24
N TYR A 6 -6.85 1.23 -18.28
CA TYR A 6 -6.71 0.94 -16.86
C TYR A 6 -7.93 1.48 -16.10
N LEU A 7 -8.22 0.88 -14.95
CA LEU A 7 -9.20 1.39 -14.00
C LEU A 7 -8.48 2.29 -13.00
N LYS A 8 -9.13 3.36 -12.54
CA LYS A 8 -8.67 4.11 -11.37
C LYS A 8 -9.52 3.71 -10.18
N LEU A 9 -8.88 3.41 -9.05
CA LEU A 9 -9.61 3.21 -7.81
C LEU A 9 -10.46 4.45 -7.46
N ALA A 10 -11.73 4.24 -7.18
CA ALA A 10 -12.65 5.28 -6.71
C ALA A 10 -12.68 5.37 -5.17
N GLU A 11 -12.24 4.32 -4.49
CA GLU A 11 -12.09 4.21 -3.03
C GLU A 11 -10.79 3.46 -2.70
N PRO A 12 -10.24 3.61 -1.48
CA PRO A 12 -9.04 2.88 -1.08
C PRO A 12 -9.29 1.36 -1.02
N LEU A 13 -8.23 0.58 -1.26
CA LEU A 13 -8.23 -0.85 -0.98
C LEU A 13 -7.30 -1.15 0.18
N LEU A 14 -7.75 -1.96 1.13
CA LEU A 14 -6.89 -2.60 2.12
C LEU A 14 -6.05 -3.66 1.42
N ILE A 15 -4.75 -3.69 1.68
CA ILE A 15 -3.86 -4.72 1.14
C ILE A 15 -3.22 -5.55 2.24
N HIS A 16 -3.07 -6.85 1.96
CA HIS A 16 -2.36 -7.77 2.82
C HIS A 16 -1.66 -8.87 2.01
N ALA A 17 -0.58 -9.40 2.55
CA ALA A 17 0.04 -10.61 2.02
C ALA A 17 -0.77 -11.85 2.44
N GLU A 18 -0.64 -12.93 1.68
CA GLU A 18 -1.28 -14.19 2.01
C GLU A 18 -0.75 -14.73 3.36
N GLY A 19 -1.65 -15.12 4.26
CA GLY A 19 -1.31 -15.59 5.61
C GLY A 19 -1.05 -14.49 6.64
N GLU A 20 -1.01 -13.22 6.25
CA GLU A 20 -0.97 -12.10 7.20
C GLU A 20 -2.38 -11.72 7.67
N THR A 21 -2.56 -11.62 8.98
CA THR A 21 -3.85 -11.28 9.62
C THR A 21 -4.07 -9.79 9.84
N ARG A 22 -3.09 -8.95 9.49
CA ARG A 22 -3.15 -7.50 9.68
C ARG A 22 -3.06 -6.80 8.32
N TYR A 23 -4.04 -5.95 8.05
CA TYR A 23 -4.01 -5.03 6.90
C TYR A 23 -3.01 -3.91 7.23
N TYR A 24 -1.78 -4.03 6.77
CA TYR A 24 -0.76 -3.04 7.12
C TYR A 24 -0.83 -1.79 6.24
N HIS A 25 -1.45 -1.86 5.05
CA HIS A 25 -1.35 -0.79 4.08
C HIS A 25 -2.63 -0.60 3.26
N MET A 26 -2.79 0.58 2.67
CA MET A 26 -3.88 0.92 1.76
C MET A 26 -3.33 1.31 0.38
N LEU A 27 -3.97 0.82 -0.69
CA LEU A 27 -3.84 1.44 -2.01
C LEU A 27 -4.77 2.65 -2.07
N PRO A 28 -4.25 3.86 -2.35
CA PRO A 28 -5.05 5.07 -2.31
C PRO A 28 -6.02 5.17 -3.51
N VAL A 29 -7.04 6.01 -3.34
CA VAL A 29 -7.91 6.49 -4.43
C VAL A 29 -7.05 7.00 -5.58
N GLY A 30 -7.47 6.71 -6.81
CA GLY A 30 -6.78 7.11 -8.03
C GLY A 30 -5.66 6.18 -8.48
N THR A 31 -5.33 5.13 -7.70
CA THR A 31 -4.36 4.11 -8.10
C THR A 31 -4.79 3.46 -9.43
N PRO A 32 -3.92 3.46 -10.46
CA PRO A 32 -4.16 2.75 -11.71
C PRO A 32 -4.08 1.24 -11.52
N MET A 33 -5.13 0.53 -11.93
CA MET A 33 -5.23 -0.94 -11.90
C MET A 33 -5.34 -1.45 -13.34
N TYR A 34 -4.36 -2.23 -13.78
CA TYR A 34 -4.35 -2.85 -15.11
C TYR A 34 -4.86 -4.27 -14.99
N LYS A 35 -5.92 -4.62 -15.71
CA LYS A 35 -6.47 -5.99 -15.66
C LYS A 35 -5.46 -6.97 -16.24
N ASP A 36 -5.09 -7.99 -15.48
CA ASP A 36 -4.20 -9.05 -15.92
C ASP A 36 -5.00 -10.31 -16.27
N TYR A 37 -5.65 -10.92 -15.28
CA TYR A 37 -6.37 -12.18 -15.46
C TYR A 37 -7.60 -12.28 -14.57
N SER A 38 -8.72 -12.79 -15.10
CA SER A 38 -9.92 -13.12 -14.32
C SER A 38 -10.00 -14.62 -14.13
N PHE A 39 -10.07 -15.04 -12.87
CA PHE A 39 -10.13 -16.43 -12.48
C PHE A 39 -11.57 -16.96 -12.51
N PRO A 40 -11.82 -18.22 -12.91
CA PRO A 40 -13.14 -18.86 -12.83
C PRO A 40 -13.75 -18.84 -11.42
N GLU A 41 -12.92 -18.79 -10.39
CA GLU A 41 -13.27 -18.76 -8.97
C GLU A 41 -13.81 -17.40 -8.51
N GLY A 42 -13.90 -16.41 -9.40
CA GLY A 42 -14.62 -15.15 -9.16
C GLY A 42 -13.77 -13.96 -8.75
N HIS A 43 -12.46 -14.11 -8.61
CA HIS A 43 -11.54 -12.98 -8.37
C HIS A 43 -10.80 -12.58 -9.66
N THR A 44 -10.35 -11.33 -9.72
CA THR A 44 -9.58 -10.80 -10.85
C THR A 44 -8.27 -10.25 -10.32
N ARG A 45 -7.16 -10.67 -10.94
CA ARG A 45 -5.83 -10.13 -10.67
C ARG A 45 -5.62 -8.89 -11.52
N TYR A 46 -5.06 -7.88 -10.88
CA TYR A 46 -4.66 -6.62 -11.48
C TYR A 46 -3.16 -6.41 -11.27
N ILE A 47 -2.52 -5.74 -12.22
CA ILE A 47 -1.15 -5.25 -12.10
C ILE A 47 -1.19 -3.80 -11.63
N VAL A 48 -0.36 -3.50 -10.63
CA VAL A 48 -0.04 -2.14 -10.19
C VAL A 48 1.45 -1.91 -10.44
N TYR A 49 1.77 -0.87 -11.21
CA TYR A 49 3.16 -0.49 -11.44
C TYR A 49 3.62 0.46 -10.34
N VAL A 50 4.69 0.08 -9.63
CA VAL A 50 5.31 0.89 -8.58
C VAL A 50 6.71 1.30 -9.05
N ASN A 51 6.92 2.60 -9.14
CA ASN A 51 8.25 3.14 -9.40
C ASN A 51 8.99 3.35 -8.07
N VAL A 52 10.13 2.69 -7.91
CA VAL A 52 11.00 2.87 -6.73
C VAL A 52 12.29 3.55 -7.17
N LYS A 53 12.69 4.59 -6.45
CA LYS A 53 13.95 5.31 -6.70
C LYS A 53 14.96 4.97 -5.60
N GLY A 54 16.09 4.38 -6.00
CA GLY A 54 17.13 3.89 -5.08
C GLY A 54 17.03 2.38 -4.86
N GLY A 55 17.93 1.83 -4.03
CA GLY A 55 17.89 0.43 -3.62
C GLY A 55 17.00 0.22 -2.40
N PHE A 56 16.57 -1.02 -2.19
CA PHE A 56 15.87 -1.48 -0.99
C PHE A 56 16.40 -2.86 -0.59
N GLU A 57 16.35 -3.16 0.71
CA GLU A 57 16.69 -4.49 1.23
C GLU A 57 15.55 -5.47 0.92
N ALA A 58 15.89 -6.65 0.42
CA ALA A 58 14.92 -7.68 0.08
C ALA A 58 15.51 -9.09 0.26
N GLU A 59 14.65 -10.05 0.63
CA GLU A 59 14.98 -11.47 0.59
C GLU A 59 14.78 -12.01 -0.82
N LYS A 60 15.70 -12.89 -1.28
CA LYS A 60 15.56 -13.58 -2.55
C LYS A 60 14.90 -14.94 -2.36
N ILE A 61 13.67 -15.08 -2.86
CA ILE A 61 12.97 -16.36 -2.92
C ILE A 61 13.31 -17.08 -4.22
N VAL A 62 13.69 -18.37 -4.14
CA VAL A 62 13.98 -19.23 -5.29
C VAL A 62 13.01 -20.40 -5.28
N SER A 63 12.32 -20.63 -6.40
CA SER A 63 11.41 -21.76 -6.58
C SER A 63 11.64 -22.41 -7.94
N ASP A 64 11.36 -23.70 -8.01
CA ASP A 64 11.30 -24.55 -9.19
C ASP A 64 10.00 -24.35 -10.01
N LYS A 65 9.00 -23.65 -9.47
CA LYS A 65 7.75 -23.34 -10.16
C LYS A 65 7.99 -22.30 -11.26
N GLN A 66 7.64 -22.65 -12.51
CA GLN A 66 7.80 -21.75 -13.68
C GLN A 66 7.02 -20.43 -13.56
N ASN A 67 5.91 -20.42 -12.81
CA ASN A 67 5.07 -19.25 -12.60
C ASN A 67 4.79 -19.06 -11.11
N LEU A 68 5.84 -19.03 -10.28
CA LEU A 68 5.65 -18.65 -8.87
C LEU A 68 5.08 -17.23 -8.82
N ILE A 69 3.84 -17.13 -8.35
CA ILE A 69 3.14 -15.87 -8.10
C ILE A 69 2.64 -15.94 -6.66
N ASP A 70 3.02 -14.97 -5.86
CA ASP A 70 2.58 -14.79 -4.48
C ASP A 70 1.82 -13.45 -4.42
N PRO A 71 0.49 -13.46 -4.62
CA PRO A 71 -0.27 -12.24 -4.82
C PRO A 71 -0.50 -11.50 -3.51
N ILE A 72 -0.42 -10.17 -3.58
CA ILE A 72 -1.02 -9.31 -2.56
C ILE A 72 -2.52 -9.24 -2.80
N TRP A 73 -3.28 -9.46 -1.74
CA TRP A 73 -4.74 -9.42 -1.78
C TRP A 73 -5.24 -8.02 -1.46
N GLY A 74 -6.31 -7.62 -2.13
CA GLY A 74 -6.95 -6.32 -1.97
C GLY A 74 -8.42 -6.49 -1.58
N GLU A 75 -8.84 -5.82 -0.52
CA GLU A 75 -10.24 -5.79 -0.07
C GLU A 75 -10.75 -4.34 0.02
N THR A 76 -12.04 -4.15 -0.24
CA THR A 76 -12.71 -2.87 0.03
C THR A 76 -12.79 -2.63 1.54
N VAL A 77 -12.60 -1.39 1.97
CA VAL A 77 -12.73 -1.00 3.38
C VAL A 77 -14.17 -1.23 3.86
N LYS A 78 -14.35 -2.02 4.91
CA LYS A 78 -15.64 -2.25 5.56
C LYS A 78 -15.79 -1.36 6.79
N LYS A 79 -17.02 -1.23 7.30
CA LYS A 79 -17.33 -0.32 8.42
C LYS A 79 -16.61 -0.75 9.70
N GLU A 80 -16.51 -2.05 9.91
CA GLU A 80 -15.82 -2.72 11.01
C GLU A 80 -14.31 -2.48 11.01
N ASP A 81 -13.71 -2.20 9.84
CA ASP A 81 -12.28 -1.91 9.72
C ASP A 81 -11.93 -0.50 10.20
N LEU A 82 -12.90 0.43 10.19
CA LEU A 82 -12.67 1.87 10.42
C LEU A 82 -12.02 2.16 11.78
N LYS A 83 -12.45 1.46 12.84
CA LYS A 83 -11.88 1.67 14.18
C LYS A 83 -10.40 1.27 14.20
N GLN A 84 -10.08 0.10 13.65
CA GLN A 84 -8.70 -0.39 13.59
C GLN A 84 -7.84 0.51 12.70
N LEU A 85 -8.37 0.97 11.56
CA LEU A 85 -7.66 1.88 10.68
C LEU A 85 -7.33 3.20 11.37
N MET A 86 -8.25 3.77 12.15
CA MET A 86 -7.98 4.99 12.91
C MET A 86 -6.92 4.79 14.00
N ASP A 87 -6.84 3.60 14.58
CA ASP A 87 -5.85 3.28 15.61
C ASP A 87 -4.46 2.98 15.00
N ASP A 88 -4.40 2.47 13.76
CA ASP A 88 -3.19 1.89 13.15
C ASP A 88 -2.70 2.54 11.83
N THR A 89 -3.33 3.61 11.30
CA THR A 89 -2.85 4.27 10.05
C THR A 89 -2.11 5.60 10.25
N PRO A 90 -1.11 5.95 9.41
CA PRO A 90 -0.12 5.10 8.74
C PRO A 90 1.31 5.34 9.26
N VAL A 91 1.49 6.13 10.32
CA VAL A 91 2.81 6.39 10.90
C VAL A 91 2.71 6.24 12.40
N SER A 92 3.22 5.13 12.94
CA SER A 92 3.39 5.02 14.39
C SER A 92 4.28 6.14 14.90
N LYS A 93 4.12 6.57 16.17
CA LYS A 93 5.01 7.59 16.78
C LYS A 93 6.50 7.23 16.63
N GLY A 94 6.83 5.94 16.63
CA GLY A 94 8.20 5.45 16.41
C GLY A 94 8.69 5.63 14.97
N GLU A 95 7.85 5.34 13.98
CA GLU A 95 8.15 5.57 12.55
C GLU A 95 8.25 7.05 12.23
N LEU A 96 7.39 7.88 12.84
CA LEU A 96 7.47 9.33 12.75
C LEU A 96 8.85 9.78 13.25
N VAL A 97 9.27 9.33 14.43
CA VAL A 97 10.61 9.65 14.98
C VAL A 97 11.75 9.17 14.05
N ARG A 98 11.62 8.00 13.42
CA ARG A 98 12.64 7.48 12.48
C ARG A 98 12.69 8.29 11.19
N ILE A 99 11.56 8.68 10.62
CA ILE A 99 11.44 9.54 9.44
C ILE A 99 12.08 10.91 9.73
N LEU A 100 11.76 11.51 10.88
CA LEU A 100 12.29 12.81 11.28
C LEU A 100 13.80 12.78 11.48
N LYS A 101 14.34 11.71 12.09
CA LYS A 101 15.79 11.51 12.23
C LYS A 101 16.49 11.28 10.90
N ALA A 102 15.93 10.46 10.01
CA ALA A 102 16.51 10.15 8.70
C ALA A 102 16.59 11.39 7.79
N ARG A 103 15.74 12.40 8.02
CA ARG A 103 15.71 13.66 7.26
C ARG A 103 16.45 14.82 7.92
N LYS A 104 17.10 14.61 9.09
CA LYS A 104 17.78 15.65 9.89
C LYS A 104 16.88 16.87 10.20
N MET A 105 15.58 16.65 10.36
CA MET A 105 14.64 17.74 10.62
C MET A 105 14.89 18.36 11.99
N MET A 106 14.91 19.68 12.03
CA MET A 106 15.14 20.44 13.26
C MET A 106 13.83 20.65 14.03
N ARG A 107 13.95 20.92 15.34
CA ARG A 107 12.80 21.04 16.26
C ARG A 107 11.86 22.18 15.85
N GLU A 108 12.42 23.20 15.22
CA GLU A 108 11.73 24.39 14.73
C GLU A 108 10.80 24.06 13.54
N GLU A 109 11.25 23.19 12.63
CA GLU A 109 10.48 22.74 11.46
C GLU A 109 9.27 21.88 11.89
N LEU A 110 9.44 21.06 12.92
CA LEU A 110 8.36 20.31 13.54
C LEU A 110 7.30 21.22 14.18
N ALA A 111 7.74 22.25 14.89
CA ALA A 111 6.84 23.19 15.54
C ALA A 111 6.05 24.03 14.54
N GLN A 112 6.57 24.21 13.33
CA GLN A 112 5.87 24.87 12.24
C GLN A 112 4.82 23.97 11.61
N ILE A 113 5.15 22.71 11.30
CA ILE A 113 4.21 21.73 10.74
C ILE A 113 3.00 21.52 11.67
N VAL A 114 3.21 21.44 12.98
CA VAL A 114 2.14 21.30 13.97
C VAL A 114 1.26 22.55 14.07
N ARG A 115 1.82 23.75 13.84
CA ARG A 115 1.05 25.01 13.84
C ARG A 115 0.23 25.19 12.57
N GLU A 116 0.70 24.64 11.45
CA GLU A 116 0.03 24.73 10.15
C GLU A 116 -1.04 23.64 9.94
N TRP A 117 -1.03 22.61 10.79
CA TRP A 117 -2.10 21.61 10.86
C TRP A 117 -3.37 22.27 11.43
N LYS A 118 -4.28 22.62 10.53
CA LYS A 118 -5.65 23.00 10.89
C LYS A 118 -6.49 21.74 10.96
N ASP A 119 -7.30 21.61 12.01
CA ASP A 119 -8.28 20.53 12.20
C ASP A 119 -9.15 20.29 10.95
#